data_AF-A0A3V7I5P4-F1
#
_entry.id   AF-A0A3V7I5P4-F1
#
_cell.length_a   1.000
_cell.length_b   1.000
_cell.length_c   1.000
_cell.angle_alpha   90.00
_cell.angle_beta   90.00
_cell.angle_gamma   90.00
#
_symmetry.space_group_name_H-M   'P 1'
#
loop_
_entity.id
_entity.type
_entity.pdbx_description
1 polymer ?
#
loop_
_entity_poly.entity_id
_entity_poly.type
_entity_poly.pdbx_seq_one_letter_code
_entity_poly.pdbx_strand_id
1 'polypeptide(L)'
;MQPKINWIDNLRGIACLMVVMIHTTTWYITNAHSVSPLNWDIANVLNSASRVSVPLFFMISGYLFFGERCAQPRHFLRIALCLIFYSVVALAYISLFTSINVELSLKNALQKPVFYHLWFFFAIAVIYLVSPLIQVKNVSGKMLLTLMVVIGIIANPNTVPQKIGGVEWLPINLYISGDTFYYILYGILGRAIGMMETQKSSLTLICAALFIIAVFVISRGTLHELRWRGNFADTWYLYCGPMVFICAVSLFTVVKNKLNARTLPGLGLISRHSLGIYGFHALIIHALRTNGLELKRWPPLDIVWVFAATVTGSLLLSMLLQRIDKRKWVS
;
A
#
# COMPACT_ATOMS: atom_id res chain seq x y z
N MET A 1 -2.55 4.04 -31.27
CA MET A 1 -2.62 4.49 -29.86
C MET A 1 -3.16 3.33 -29.04
N GLN A 2 -2.46 2.87 -28.00
CA GLN A 2 -3.00 1.79 -27.17
C GLN A 2 -4.24 2.29 -26.40
N PRO A 3 -5.30 1.47 -26.29
CA PRO A 3 -6.48 1.84 -25.53
C PRO A 3 -6.08 2.13 -24.09
N LYS A 4 -6.50 3.29 -23.58
CA LYS A 4 -6.23 3.70 -22.21
C LYS A 4 -6.95 2.75 -21.26
N ILE A 5 -6.20 2.09 -20.39
CA ILE A 5 -6.75 1.12 -19.44
C ILE A 5 -7.22 1.89 -18.20
N ASN A 6 -8.49 2.30 -18.22
CA ASN A 6 -9.06 3.23 -17.24
C ASN A 6 -9.03 2.71 -15.80
N TRP A 7 -9.20 1.39 -15.61
CA TRP A 7 -9.20 0.80 -14.28
C TRP A 7 -7.87 0.96 -13.55
N ILE A 8 -6.74 1.08 -14.27
CA ILE A 8 -5.42 1.29 -13.66
C ILE A 8 -5.35 2.68 -13.02
N ASP A 9 -5.82 3.71 -13.73
CA ASP A 9 -5.83 5.07 -13.20
C ASP A 9 -6.77 5.17 -11.98
N ASN A 10 -7.94 4.54 -12.05
CA ASN A 10 -8.87 4.49 -10.92
C ASN A 10 -8.24 3.75 -9.72
N LEU A 11 -7.63 2.59 -9.94
CA LEU A 11 -7.01 1.79 -8.89
C LEU A 11 -5.82 2.51 -8.25
N ARG A 12 -4.98 3.19 -9.06
CA ARG A 12 -3.88 4.00 -8.56
C ARG A 12 -4.38 5.14 -7.67
N GLY A 13 -5.45 5.81 -8.09
CA GLY A 13 -6.10 6.85 -7.29
C GLY A 13 -6.61 6.32 -5.94
N ILE A 14 -7.31 5.18 -5.96
CA ILE A 14 -7.81 4.52 -4.74
C ILE A 14 -6.66 4.11 -3.81
N ALA A 15 -5.64 3.45 -4.34
CA ALA A 15 -4.47 3.02 -3.57
C ALA A 15 -3.74 4.21 -2.94
N CYS A 16 -3.60 5.33 -3.67
CA CYS A 16 -2.99 6.56 -3.16
C CYS A 16 -3.77 7.14 -1.97
N LEU A 17 -5.10 7.19 -2.04
CA LEU A 17 -5.94 7.65 -0.92
C LEU A 17 -5.81 6.71 0.28
N MET A 18 -5.78 5.39 0.04
CA MET A 18 -5.61 4.40 1.10
C MET A 18 -4.25 4.52 1.82
N VAL A 19 -3.15 4.88 1.13
CA VAL A 19 -1.86 5.18 1.79
C VAL A 19 -2.02 6.31 2.81
N VAL A 20 -2.65 7.42 2.40
CA VAL A 20 -2.88 8.56 3.29
C VAL A 20 -3.77 8.18 4.48
N MET A 21 -4.78 7.33 4.25
CA MET A 21 -5.67 6.83 5.31
C MET A 21 -4.93 5.97 6.35
N ILE A 22 -4.02 5.08 5.93
CA ILE A 22 -3.18 4.30 6.87
C ILE A 22 -2.45 5.25 7.82
N HIS A 23 -1.75 6.25 7.27
CA HIS A 23 -0.90 7.12 8.08
C HIS A 23 -1.73 8.10 8.92
N THR A 24 -2.90 8.52 8.43
CA THR A 24 -3.83 9.36 9.20
C THR A 24 -4.36 8.65 10.44
N THR A 25 -4.64 7.35 10.33
CA THR A 25 -5.18 6.54 11.42
C THR A 25 -4.12 5.94 12.34
N THR A 26 -2.83 5.95 11.94
CA THR A 26 -1.75 5.27 12.67
C THR A 26 -1.63 5.73 14.12
N TRP A 27 -1.71 7.03 14.40
CA TRP A 27 -1.63 7.56 15.78
C TRP A 27 -2.69 6.95 16.70
N TYR A 28 -3.93 6.82 16.22
CA TYR A 28 -5.01 6.19 16.99
C TYR A 28 -4.73 4.73 17.30
N ILE A 29 -4.17 4.01 16.32
CA ILE A 29 -3.85 2.60 16.47
C ILE A 29 -2.75 2.38 17.50
N THR A 30 -1.67 3.15 17.40
CA THR A 30 -0.47 3.00 18.27
C THR A 30 -0.66 3.57 19.67
N ASN A 31 -1.64 4.44 19.87
CA ASN A 31 -1.94 5.07 21.16
C ASN A 31 -3.27 4.56 21.73
N ALA A 32 -3.50 3.26 21.65
CA ALA A 32 -4.77 2.61 22.03
C ALA A 32 -5.25 2.98 23.45
N HIS A 33 -4.33 3.16 24.40
CA HIS A 33 -4.66 3.54 25.79
C HIS A 33 -5.13 5.00 25.93
N SER A 34 -4.84 5.86 24.96
CA SER A 34 -5.21 7.28 24.97
C SER A 34 -6.49 7.56 24.16
N VAL A 35 -7.12 6.51 23.61
CA VAL A 35 -8.26 6.62 22.70
C VAL A 35 -9.39 5.75 23.23
N SER A 36 -10.64 6.21 23.11
CA SER A 36 -11.78 5.38 23.50
C SER A 36 -11.89 4.11 22.63
N PRO A 37 -12.44 3.00 23.15
CA PRO A 37 -12.56 1.75 22.39
C PRO A 37 -13.29 1.90 21.05
N LEU A 38 -14.35 2.71 21.02
CA LEU A 38 -15.11 2.97 19.79
C LEU A 38 -14.25 3.71 18.74
N ASN A 39 -13.53 4.76 19.14
CA ASN A 39 -12.71 5.54 18.23
C ASN A 39 -11.51 4.74 17.72
N TRP A 40 -10.92 3.91 18.59
CA TRP A 40 -9.88 2.97 18.19
C TRP A 40 -10.40 1.96 17.17
N ASP A 41 -11.60 1.41 17.37
CA ASP A 41 -12.20 0.43 16.45
C ASP A 41 -12.52 1.06 15.08
N ILE A 42 -13.01 2.30 15.04
CA ILE A 42 -13.21 3.05 13.79
C ILE A 42 -11.89 3.22 13.05
N ALA A 43 -10.84 3.68 13.74
CA ALA A 43 -9.51 3.81 13.15
C ALA A 43 -8.99 2.45 12.65
N ASN A 44 -9.21 1.38 13.41
CA ASN A 44 -8.77 0.02 13.11
C ASN A 44 -9.43 -0.51 11.83
N VAL A 45 -10.74 -0.33 11.68
CA VAL A 45 -11.46 -0.74 10.46
C VAL A 45 -10.96 0.05 9.24
N LEU A 46 -10.82 1.37 9.35
CA LEU A 46 -10.30 2.22 8.26
C LEU A 46 -8.88 1.85 7.87
N ASN A 47 -8.01 1.59 8.85
CA ASN A 47 -6.64 1.17 8.63
C ASN A 47 -6.59 -0.20 7.95
N SER A 48 -7.33 -1.18 8.49
CA SER A 48 -7.45 -2.54 7.94
C SER A 48 -7.90 -2.54 6.48
N ALA A 49 -8.91 -1.74 6.14
CA ALA A 49 -9.42 -1.59 4.77
C ALA A 49 -8.39 -0.97 3.81
N SER A 50 -7.46 -0.17 4.35
CA SER A 50 -6.49 0.58 3.57
C SER A 50 -5.15 -0.16 3.39
N ARG A 51 -4.89 -1.24 4.14
CA ARG A 51 -3.65 -2.02 4.10
C ARG A 51 -3.29 -2.58 2.72
N VAL A 52 -4.28 -2.74 1.85
CA VAL A 52 -4.07 -3.20 0.46
C VAL A 52 -3.37 -2.19 -0.43
N SER A 53 -3.29 -0.92 -0.04
CA SER A 53 -2.73 0.16 -0.85
C SER A 53 -1.38 -0.17 -1.48
N VAL A 54 -0.40 -0.60 -0.67
CA VAL A 54 0.95 -0.94 -1.13
C VAL A 54 0.95 -2.17 -2.06
N PRO A 55 0.35 -3.32 -1.68
CA PRO A 55 0.15 -4.44 -2.60
C PRO A 55 -0.45 -4.05 -3.96
N LEU A 56 -1.46 -3.17 -3.99
CA LEU A 56 -2.07 -2.71 -5.23
C LEU A 56 -1.08 -1.98 -6.15
N PHE A 57 -0.15 -1.18 -5.60
CA PHE A 57 0.89 -0.54 -6.41
C PHE A 57 1.85 -1.56 -7.02
N PHE A 58 2.20 -2.63 -6.30
CA PHE A 58 2.99 -3.74 -6.85
C PHE A 58 2.23 -4.48 -7.95
N MET A 59 0.94 -4.77 -7.73
CA MET A 59 0.08 -5.40 -8.74
C MET A 59 -0.06 -4.55 -10.01
N ILE A 60 -0.27 -3.23 -9.87
CA ILE A 60 -0.29 -2.29 -11.01
C ILE A 60 1.05 -2.33 -11.75
N SER A 61 2.17 -2.32 -11.03
CA SER A 61 3.51 -2.30 -11.62
C SER A 61 3.82 -3.59 -12.37
N GLY A 62 3.50 -4.74 -11.80
CA GLY A 62 3.63 -6.02 -12.48
C GLY A 62 2.73 -6.14 -13.70
N TYR A 63 1.48 -5.65 -13.64
CA TYR A 63 0.61 -5.60 -14.82
C TYR A 63 1.24 -4.84 -16.00
N LEU A 64 1.94 -3.75 -15.70
CA LEU A 64 2.59 -2.90 -16.70
C LEU A 64 3.94 -3.44 -17.19
N PHE A 65 4.71 -4.15 -16.34
CA PHE A 65 6.11 -4.49 -16.60
C PHE A 65 6.49 -5.97 -16.58
N PHE A 66 5.61 -6.90 -16.19
CA PHE A 66 5.89 -8.35 -16.20
C PHE A 66 5.31 -9.05 -17.44
N GLY A 67 5.36 -8.36 -18.59
CA GLY A 67 4.85 -8.84 -19.87
C GLY A 67 5.88 -8.66 -20.97
N GLU A 68 5.42 -8.31 -22.18
CA GLU A 68 6.32 -7.99 -23.30
C GLU A 68 7.13 -6.71 -23.07
N ARG A 69 6.63 -5.83 -22.19
CA ARG A 69 7.32 -4.62 -21.76
C ARG A 69 7.97 -4.88 -20.42
N CYS A 70 9.20 -4.44 -20.28
CA CYS A 70 9.94 -4.41 -19.02
C CYS A 70 10.28 -2.96 -18.62
N ALA A 71 10.78 -2.79 -17.40
CA ALA A 71 11.26 -1.50 -16.94
C ALA A 71 12.53 -1.07 -17.72
N GLN A 72 12.54 0.19 -18.16
CA GLN A 72 13.65 0.80 -18.89
C GLN A 72 14.52 1.66 -17.96
N PRO A 73 15.77 1.99 -18.34
CA PRO A 73 16.68 2.81 -17.53
C PRO A 73 16.06 4.14 -17.05
N ARG A 74 15.20 4.77 -17.86
CA ARG A 74 14.47 5.99 -17.48
C ARG A 74 13.59 5.81 -16.23
N HIS A 75 13.05 4.62 -16.00
CA HIS A 75 12.21 4.35 -14.84
C HIS A 75 13.06 4.23 -13.57
N PHE A 76 14.26 3.64 -13.66
CA PHE A 76 15.22 3.60 -12.55
C PHE A 76 15.75 5.00 -12.23
N LEU A 77 16.10 5.77 -13.25
CA LEU A 77 16.49 7.17 -13.08
C LEU A 77 15.38 7.96 -12.37
N ARG A 78 14.12 7.75 -12.75
CA ARG A 78 12.98 8.38 -12.09
C ARG A 78 12.90 7.99 -10.61
N ILE A 79 13.01 6.69 -10.27
CA ILE A 79 13.01 6.23 -8.87
C ILE A 79 14.15 6.88 -8.08
N ALA A 80 15.37 6.88 -8.61
CA ALA A 80 16.53 7.47 -7.96
C ALA A 80 16.34 8.97 -7.71
N LEU A 81 15.89 9.73 -8.73
CA LEU A 81 15.62 11.16 -8.61
C LEU A 81 14.51 11.44 -7.58
N CYS A 82 13.44 10.65 -7.58
CA CYS A 82 12.36 10.78 -6.58
C CYS A 82 12.88 10.51 -5.17
N LEU A 83 13.61 9.41 -4.98
CA LEU A 83 14.16 9.04 -3.68
C LEU A 83 15.09 10.13 -3.16
N ILE A 84 16.00 10.66 -4.00
CA ILE A 84 16.90 11.76 -3.63
C ILE A 84 16.09 13.01 -3.29
N PHE A 85 15.18 13.44 -4.17
CA PHE A 85 14.38 14.64 -3.98
C PHE A 85 13.56 14.60 -2.69
N TYR A 86 12.76 13.54 -2.48
CA TYR A 86 11.93 13.44 -1.29
C TYR A 86 12.75 13.18 -0.02
N SER A 87 13.94 12.57 -0.12
CA SER A 87 14.88 12.49 1.00
C SER A 87 15.42 13.87 1.37
N VAL A 88 15.81 14.70 0.41
CA VAL A 88 16.25 16.09 0.66
C VAL A 88 15.13 16.92 1.27
N VAL A 89 13.91 16.82 0.74
CA VAL A 89 12.73 17.49 1.31
C VAL A 89 12.47 17.03 2.74
N ALA A 90 12.56 15.73 3.01
CA ALA A 90 12.39 15.19 4.37
C ALA A 90 13.50 15.64 5.32
N LEU A 91 14.77 15.66 4.89
CA LEU A 91 15.89 16.17 5.68
C LEU A 91 15.74 17.66 5.98
N ALA A 92 15.35 18.47 4.99
CA ALA A 92 15.09 19.89 5.19
C ALA A 92 13.96 20.09 6.21
N TYR A 93 12.88 19.32 6.10
CA TYR A 93 11.80 19.35 7.07
C TYR A 93 12.27 18.96 8.48
N ILE A 94 13.00 17.86 8.61
CA ILE A 94 13.56 17.39 9.88
C ILE A 94 14.46 18.47 10.49
N SER A 95 15.39 19.03 9.70
CA SER A 95 16.37 20.01 10.17
C SER A 95 15.74 21.34 10.59
N LEU A 96 14.64 21.75 9.95
CA LEU A 96 14.00 23.05 10.20
C LEU A 96 12.92 22.98 11.29
N PHE A 97 12.26 21.82 11.44
CA PHE A 97 11.06 21.70 12.26
C PHE A 97 11.12 20.62 13.34
N THR A 98 12.24 19.89 13.46
CA THR A 98 12.42 18.86 14.49
C THR A 98 13.80 18.94 15.13
N SER A 99 13.97 18.34 16.30
CA SER A 99 15.25 18.21 17.01
C SER A 99 16.02 16.92 16.67
N ILE A 100 15.62 16.21 15.61
CA ILE A 100 16.22 14.91 15.24
C ILE A 100 17.60 15.13 14.62
N ASN A 101 18.55 14.25 14.97
CA ASN A 101 19.93 14.33 14.49
C ASN A 101 20.03 13.97 12.99
N VAL A 102 20.28 14.99 12.18
CA VAL A 102 20.46 14.92 10.71
C VAL A 102 21.65 14.02 10.31
N GLU A 103 22.73 14.02 11.08
CA GLU A 103 23.93 13.22 10.81
C GLU A 103 23.63 11.72 10.87
N LEU A 104 22.83 11.29 11.85
CA LEU A 104 22.43 9.89 11.99
C LEU A 104 21.51 9.44 10.84
N SER A 105 20.61 10.32 10.38
CA SER A 105 19.74 10.08 9.21
C SER A 105 20.55 9.96 7.91
N LEU A 106 21.64 10.71 7.77
CA LEU A 106 22.53 10.64 6.61
C LEU A 106 23.43 9.40 6.64
N LYS A 107 23.98 9.05 7.80
CA LYS A 107 24.91 7.92 7.96
C LYS A 107 24.32 6.58 7.51
N ASN A 108 23.00 6.44 7.61
CA ASN A 108 22.28 5.21 7.26
C ASN A 108 21.35 5.35 6.04
N ALA A 109 21.44 6.43 5.26
CA ALA A 109 20.48 6.74 4.20
C ALA A 109 20.39 5.67 3.09
N LEU A 110 21.44 4.85 2.93
CA LEU A 110 21.46 3.73 1.98
C LEU A 110 20.80 2.47 2.54
N GLN A 111 20.85 2.27 3.86
CA GLN A 111 20.30 1.09 4.54
C GLN A 111 18.88 1.31 5.04
N LYS A 112 18.52 2.56 5.35
CA LYS A 112 17.22 2.95 5.89
C LYS A 112 16.74 4.21 5.18
N PRO A 113 15.44 4.30 4.84
CA PRO A 113 14.90 5.51 4.25
C PRO A 113 15.01 6.67 5.26
N VAL A 114 15.28 7.88 4.76
CA VAL A 114 15.35 9.11 5.57
C VAL A 114 14.06 9.34 6.36
N PHE A 115 12.92 9.01 5.75
CA PHE A 115 11.61 9.03 6.40
C PHE A 115 10.86 7.74 6.13
N TYR A 116 10.06 7.28 7.10
CA TYR A 116 9.51 5.94 7.08
C TYR A 116 8.79 5.58 5.78
N HIS A 117 8.08 6.51 5.13
CA HIS A 117 7.27 6.20 3.95
C HIS A 117 8.11 5.89 2.72
N LEU A 118 9.34 6.44 2.60
CA LEU A 118 10.21 6.34 1.43
C LEU A 118 10.74 4.93 1.15
N TRP A 119 10.55 3.98 2.07
CA TRP A 119 10.91 2.57 1.91
C TRP A 119 10.38 1.95 0.61
N PHE A 120 9.19 2.37 0.17
CA PHE A 120 8.54 1.83 -1.03
C PHE A 120 9.38 2.03 -2.30
N PHE A 121 10.20 3.10 -2.39
CA PHE A 121 11.10 3.29 -3.53
C PHE A 121 12.16 2.19 -3.64
N PHE A 122 12.63 1.66 -2.52
CA PHE A 122 13.58 0.53 -2.51
C PHE A 122 12.88 -0.74 -3.00
N ALA A 123 11.67 -1.01 -2.48
CA ALA A 123 10.91 -2.19 -2.86
C ALA A 123 10.49 -2.17 -4.35
N ILE A 124 10.05 -1.02 -4.88
CA ILE A 124 9.64 -0.91 -6.28
C ILE A 124 10.83 -0.97 -7.24
N ALA A 125 12.03 -0.54 -6.82
CA ALA A 125 13.25 -0.71 -7.60
C ALA A 125 13.54 -2.19 -7.84
N VAL A 126 13.30 -3.07 -6.85
CA VAL A 126 13.44 -4.52 -7.02
C VAL A 126 12.45 -5.06 -8.05
N ILE A 127 11.19 -4.63 -8.01
CA ILE A 127 10.18 -5.02 -9.03
C ILE A 127 10.63 -4.63 -10.44
N TYR A 128 11.21 -3.44 -10.60
CA TYR A 128 11.70 -3.00 -11.90
C TYR A 128 12.95 -3.78 -12.33
N LEU A 129 13.84 -4.08 -11.38
CA LEU A 129 15.07 -4.86 -11.63
C LEU A 129 14.77 -6.26 -12.15
N VAL A 130 13.79 -6.95 -11.56
CA VAL A 130 13.41 -8.31 -11.99
C VAL A 130 12.53 -8.33 -13.23
N SER A 131 11.95 -7.19 -13.63
CA SER A 131 10.98 -7.12 -14.72
C SER A 131 11.49 -7.67 -16.08
N PRO A 132 12.76 -7.51 -16.51
CA PRO A 132 13.24 -8.11 -17.75
C PRO A 132 13.34 -9.64 -17.69
N LEU A 133 13.40 -10.21 -16.49
CA LEU A 133 13.53 -11.65 -16.25
C LEU A 133 12.18 -12.34 -16.09
N ILE A 134 11.11 -11.58 -15.84
CA ILE A 134 9.77 -12.10 -15.55
C ILE A 134 8.81 -11.75 -16.67
N GLN A 135 8.40 -12.78 -17.42
CA GLN A 135 7.28 -12.69 -18.35
C GLN A 135 6.17 -13.65 -17.92
N VAL A 136 5.10 -13.10 -17.35
CA VAL A 136 3.98 -13.92 -16.87
C VAL A 136 3.20 -14.48 -18.05
N LYS A 137 3.10 -15.81 -18.11
CA LYS A 137 2.34 -16.53 -19.13
C LYS A 137 0.84 -16.50 -18.81
N ASN A 138 0.02 -16.72 -19.84
CA ASN A 138 -1.39 -16.98 -19.65
C ASN A 138 -1.57 -18.31 -18.90
N VAL A 139 -2.24 -18.26 -17.75
CA VAL A 139 -2.54 -19.41 -16.91
C VAL A 139 -4.04 -19.56 -16.72
N SER A 140 -4.51 -20.79 -16.52
CA SER A 140 -5.93 -21.02 -16.24
C SER A 140 -6.32 -20.43 -14.88
N GLY A 141 -7.57 -19.99 -14.74
CA GLY A 141 -8.04 -19.42 -13.47
C GLY A 141 -8.00 -20.42 -12.31
N LYS A 142 -8.16 -21.72 -12.59
CA LYS A 142 -8.02 -22.78 -11.57
C LYS A 142 -6.59 -22.86 -11.06
N MET A 143 -5.60 -22.90 -11.97
CA MET A 143 -4.18 -22.91 -11.59
C MET A 143 -3.81 -21.67 -10.80
N LEU A 144 -4.26 -20.49 -11.23
CA LEU A 144 -3.99 -19.23 -10.51
C LEU A 144 -4.61 -19.26 -9.11
N LEU A 145 -5.84 -19.74 -8.95
CA LEU A 145 -6.49 -19.90 -7.66
C LEU A 145 -5.72 -20.87 -6.76
N THR A 146 -5.29 -22.02 -7.27
CA THR A 146 -4.48 -22.98 -6.53
C THR A 146 -3.17 -22.34 -6.05
N LEU A 147 -2.46 -21.62 -6.92
CA LEU A 147 -1.22 -20.91 -6.55
C LEU A 147 -1.47 -19.86 -5.46
N MET A 148 -2.55 -19.09 -5.57
CA MET A 148 -2.91 -18.09 -4.56
C MET A 148 -3.23 -18.72 -3.21
N VAL A 149 -3.95 -19.85 -3.18
CA VAL A 149 -4.26 -20.56 -1.93
C VAL A 149 -3.00 -21.18 -1.32
N VAL A 150 -2.20 -21.86 -2.12
CA VAL A 150 -0.98 -22.54 -1.62
C VAL A 150 0.04 -21.53 -1.13
N ILE A 151 0.38 -20.51 -1.92
CA ILE A 151 1.48 -19.58 -1.62
C ILE A 151 1.01 -18.43 -0.73
N GLY A 152 -0.21 -17.92 -0.96
CA GLY A 152 -0.74 -16.77 -0.25
C GLY A 152 -1.29 -17.08 1.15
N ILE A 153 -1.69 -18.33 1.41
CA ILE A 153 -2.35 -18.73 2.66
C ILE A 153 -1.63 -19.91 3.32
N ILE A 154 -1.58 -21.07 2.66
CA ILE A 154 -1.11 -22.33 3.27
C ILE A 154 0.37 -22.27 3.62
N ALA A 155 1.21 -21.83 2.69
CA ALA A 155 2.65 -21.75 2.84
C ALA A 155 3.14 -20.35 3.22
N ASN A 156 2.22 -19.47 3.64
CA ASN A 156 2.58 -18.10 3.99
C ASN A 156 3.21 -18.06 5.39
N PRO A 157 4.48 -17.65 5.54
CA PRO A 157 5.15 -17.62 6.85
C PRO A 157 4.49 -16.64 7.84
N ASN A 158 3.65 -15.73 7.36
CA ASN A 158 2.89 -14.78 8.18
C ASN A 158 1.51 -15.30 8.60
N THR A 159 1.16 -16.55 8.24
CA THR A 159 -0.05 -17.20 8.74
C THR A 159 0.13 -17.58 10.21
N VAL A 160 -0.85 -17.24 11.05
CA VAL A 160 -0.84 -17.56 12.49
C VAL A 160 -0.68 -19.08 12.67
N PRO A 161 0.35 -19.55 13.40
CA PRO A 161 0.60 -20.98 13.56
C PRO A 161 -0.60 -21.74 14.11
N GLN A 162 -0.95 -22.85 13.47
CA GLN A 162 -2.03 -23.73 13.93
C GLN A 162 -1.44 -25.05 14.42
N LYS A 163 -1.80 -25.45 15.65
CA LYS A 163 -1.30 -26.67 16.29
C LYS A 163 -2.44 -27.63 16.59
N ILE A 164 -2.31 -28.89 16.15
CA ILE A 164 -3.23 -29.98 16.46
C ILE A 164 -2.40 -31.12 17.06
N GLY A 165 -2.76 -31.56 18.28
CA GLY A 165 -2.02 -32.65 18.96
C GLY A 165 -0.54 -32.35 19.20
N GLY A 166 -0.17 -31.08 19.39
CA GLY A 166 1.23 -30.64 19.58
C GLY A 166 2.03 -30.47 18.28
N VAL A 167 1.49 -30.89 17.14
CA VAL A 167 2.12 -30.73 15.82
C VAL A 167 1.63 -29.44 15.17
N GLU A 168 2.58 -28.60 14.74
CA GLU A 168 2.30 -27.42 13.93
C GLU A 168 2.10 -27.82 12.47
N TRP A 169 0.88 -27.64 11.96
CA TRP A 169 0.51 -28.08 10.60
C TRP A 169 0.31 -26.92 9.62
N LEU A 170 0.20 -25.68 10.14
CA LEU A 170 0.26 -24.45 9.35
C LEU A 170 1.15 -23.42 10.05
N PRO A 171 1.88 -22.59 9.28
CA PRO A 171 2.01 -22.66 7.81
C PRO A 171 2.85 -23.86 7.33
N ILE A 172 2.57 -24.36 6.12
CA ILE A 172 3.43 -25.38 5.49
C ILE A 172 4.73 -24.71 5.04
N ASN A 173 5.85 -25.16 5.59
CA ASN A 173 7.14 -24.60 5.25
C ASN A 173 7.61 -25.04 3.85
N LEU A 174 7.34 -24.20 2.84
CA LEU A 174 7.89 -24.33 1.49
C LEU A 174 9.21 -23.56 1.32
N TYR A 175 9.90 -23.23 2.41
CA TYR A 175 11.12 -22.42 2.44
C TYR A 175 10.95 -21.02 1.83
N ILE A 176 9.73 -20.48 1.88
CA ILE A 176 9.42 -19.11 1.46
C ILE A 176 9.84 -18.16 2.59
N SER A 177 10.71 -17.20 2.28
CA SER A 177 11.17 -16.20 3.24
C SER A 177 11.28 -14.81 2.62
N GLY A 178 11.10 -13.79 3.46
CA GLY A 178 11.25 -12.38 3.11
C GLY A 178 10.04 -11.74 2.41
N ASP A 179 9.78 -10.49 2.76
CA ASP A 179 8.64 -9.72 2.22
C ASP A 179 8.74 -9.47 0.72
N THR A 180 9.98 -9.34 0.20
CA THR A 180 10.26 -9.11 -1.23
C THR A 180 9.64 -10.20 -2.11
N PHE A 181 9.61 -11.46 -1.65
CA PHE A 181 8.96 -12.54 -2.36
C PHE A 181 7.47 -12.22 -2.60
N TYR A 182 6.77 -11.75 -1.57
CA TYR A 182 5.36 -11.36 -1.68
C TYR A 182 5.15 -10.12 -2.55
N TYR A 183 6.08 -9.17 -2.54
CA TYR A 183 5.99 -8.00 -3.44
C TYR A 183 6.12 -8.40 -4.91
N ILE A 184 7.05 -9.31 -5.23
CA ILE A 184 7.18 -9.89 -6.58
C ILE A 184 5.92 -10.71 -6.92
N LEU A 185 5.42 -11.52 -5.98
CA LEU A 185 4.19 -12.29 -6.15
C LEU A 185 2.99 -11.38 -6.46
N TYR A 186 2.83 -10.26 -5.75
CA TYR A 186 1.80 -9.26 -6.09
C TYR A 186 1.97 -8.74 -7.51
N GLY A 187 3.19 -8.43 -7.95
CA GLY A 187 3.45 -8.07 -9.34
C GLY A 187 3.02 -9.15 -10.34
N ILE A 188 3.38 -10.41 -10.09
CA ILE A 188 3.01 -11.57 -10.92
C ILE A 188 1.49 -11.71 -10.99
N LEU A 189 0.80 -11.65 -9.85
CA LEU A 189 -0.65 -11.76 -9.77
C LEU A 189 -1.36 -10.59 -10.44
N GLY A 190 -0.84 -9.37 -10.29
CA GLY A 190 -1.36 -8.19 -10.98
C GLY A 190 -1.35 -8.35 -12.49
N ARG A 191 -0.26 -8.92 -13.05
CA ARG A 191 -0.17 -9.27 -14.47
C ARG A 191 -1.12 -10.41 -14.84
N ALA A 192 -1.07 -11.53 -14.12
CA ALA A 192 -1.89 -12.70 -14.41
C ALA A 192 -3.38 -12.37 -14.40
N ILE A 193 -3.88 -11.78 -13.31
CA ILE A 193 -5.28 -11.37 -13.17
C ILE A 193 -5.62 -10.31 -14.22
N GLY A 194 -4.73 -9.35 -14.45
CA GLY A 194 -4.99 -8.27 -15.41
C GLY A 194 -5.17 -8.74 -16.86
N MET A 195 -4.53 -9.84 -17.27
CA MET A 195 -4.70 -10.43 -18.61
C MET A 195 -5.97 -11.28 -18.74
N MET A 196 -6.54 -11.78 -17.64
CA MET A 196 -7.69 -12.68 -17.67
C MET A 196 -9.01 -11.97 -17.97
N GLU A 197 -9.98 -12.69 -18.53
CA GLU A 197 -11.36 -12.22 -18.62
C GLU A 197 -12.10 -12.49 -17.30
N THR A 198 -12.11 -11.48 -16.42
CA THR A 198 -12.65 -11.58 -15.07
C THR A 198 -14.04 -10.97 -14.92
N GLN A 199 -14.63 -10.41 -15.98
CA GLN A 199 -15.84 -9.57 -15.95
C GLN A 199 -17.16 -10.33 -15.68
N LYS A 200 -17.11 -11.39 -14.87
CA LYS A 200 -18.27 -12.16 -14.41
C LYS A 200 -18.86 -11.50 -13.15
N SER A 201 -20.18 -11.31 -13.13
CA SER A 201 -20.88 -10.67 -12.00
C SER A 201 -20.69 -11.46 -10.71
N SER A 202 -20.82 -12.79 -10.77
CA SER A 202 -20.59 -13.69 -9.63
C SER A 202 -19.18 -13.58 -9.05
N LEU A 203 -18.15 -13.59 -9.91
CA LEU A 203 -16.76 -13.42 -9.47
C LEU A 203 -16.55 -12.06 -8.79
N THR A 204 -17.14 -11.00 -9.35
CA THR A 204 -17.04 -9.66 -8.75
C THR A 204 -17.69 -9.62 -7.36
N LEU A 205 -18.85 -10.25 -7.20
CA LEU A 205 -19.54 -10.34 -5.91
C LEU A 205 -18.73 -11.15 -4.89
N ILE A 206 -18.18 -12.30 -5.30
CA ILE A 206 -17.31 -13.12 -4.44
C ILE A 206 -16.07 -12.33 -4.00
N CYS A 207 -15.39 -11.65 -4.91
CA CYS A 207 -14.24 -10.81 -4.56
C CYS A 207 -14.64 -9.65 -3.63
N ALA A 208 -15.79 -9.01 -3.85
CA ALA A 208 -16.28 -7.96 -2.95
C ALA A 208 -16.55 -8.50 -1.54
N ALA A 209 -17.19 -9.66 -1.43
CA ALA A 209 -17.43 -10.34 -0.16
C ALA A 209 -16.11 -10.75 0.52
N LEU A 210 -15.17 -11.34 -0.22
CA LEU A 210 -13.85 -11.71 0.29
C LEU A 210 -13.06 -10.50 0.80
N PHE A 211 -13.11 -9.37 0.11
CA PHE A 211 -12.50 -8.13 0.58
C PHE A 211 -13.10 -7.68 1.92
N ILE A 212 -14.43 -7.64 2.04
CA ILE A 212 -15.11 -7.22 3.28
C ILE A 212 -14.79 -8.18 4.43
N ILE A 213 -14.86 -9.50 4.18
CA ILE A 213 -14.56 -10.53 5.18
C ILE A 213 -13.11 -10.43 5.64
N ALA A 214 -12.15 -10.31 4.72
CA ALA A 214 -10.74 -10.23 5.08
C ALA A 214 -10.41 -8.91 5.83
N VAL A 215 -11.03 -7.79 5.48
CA VAL A 215 -10.95 -6.54 6.29
C VAL A 215 -11.50 -6.75 7.69
N PHE A 216 -12.63 -7.43 7.83
CA PHE A 216 -13.20 -7.77 9.13
C PHE A 216 -12.26 -8.66 9.95
N VAL A 217 -11.67 -9.69 9.33
CA VAL A 217 -10.70 -10.59 10.00
C VAL A 217 -9.46 -9.82 10.45
N ILE A 218 -8.89 -8.94 9.60
CA ILE A 218 -7.74 -8.10 9.98
C ILE A 218 -8.10 -7.22 11.18
N SER A 219 -9.25 -6.54 11.12
CA SER A 219 -9.69 -5.64 12.17
C SER A 219 -9.92 -6.39 13.49
N ARG A 220 -10.64 -7.51 13.48
CA ARG A 220 -10.93 -8.29 14.69
C ARG A 220 -9.71 -9.02 15.22
N GLY A 221 -8.85 -9.53 14.35
CA GLY A 221 -7.56 -10.11 14.72
C GLY A 221 -6.67 -9.09 15.44
N THR A 222 -6.58 -7.86 14.91
CA THR A 222 -5.83 -6.77 15.54
C THR A 222 -6.41 -6.40 16.90
N LEU A 223 -7.75 -6.33 17.02
CA LEU A 223 -8.42 -6.08 18.31
C LEU A 223 -8.16 -7.21 19.32
N HIS A 224 -8.17 -8.46 18.86
CA HIS A 224 -7.86 -9.61 19.70
C HIS A 224 -6.42 -9.54 20.24
N GLU A 225 -5.44 -9.30 19.37
CA GLU A 225 -4.04 -9.13 19.74
C GLU A 225 -3.84 -7.96 20.72
N LEU A 226 -4.51 -6.82 20.49
CA LEU A 226 -4.47 -5.68 21.40
C LEU A 226 -4.95 -6.06 22.81
N ARG A 227 -6.09 -6.79 22.90
CA ARG A 227 -6.64 -7.23 24.19
C ARG A 227 -5.75 -8.28 24.86
N TRP A 228 -5.19 -9.20 24.09
CA TRP A 228 -4.34 -10.28 24.59
C TRP A 228 -2.98 -9.78 25.08
N ARG A 229 -2.31 -8.95 24.29
CA ARG A 229 -0.98 -8.42 24.61
C ARG A 229 -1.00 -7.18 25.49
N GLY A 230 -2.17 -6.55 25.62
CA GLY A 230 -2.32 -5.25 26.29
C GLY A 230 -1.73 -4.08 25.50
N ASN A 231 -1.21 -4.28 24.29
CA ASN A 231 -0.70 -3.22 23.42
C ASN A 231 -0.84 -3.60 21.93
N PHE A 232 -0.76 -2.61 21.04
CA PHE A 232 -0.86 -2.82 19.59
C PHE A 232 0.27 -3.73 19.07
N ALA A 233 -0.11 -4.66 18.21
CA ALA A 233 0.79 -5.47 17.40
C ALA A 233 0.36 -5.41 15.93
N ASP A 234 1.33 -5.32 15.03
CA ASP A 234 1.13 -5.14 13.58
C ASP A 234 0.96 -6.45 12.81
N THR A 235 0.89 -7.61 13.49
CA THR A 235 0.77 -8.96 12.92
C THR A 235 -0.25 -9.04 11.77
N TRP A 236 -1.48 -8.57 12.01
CA TRP A 236 -2.57 -8.63 11.03
C TRP A 236 -2.49 -7.54 9.96
N TYR A 237 -1.63 -6.53 10.17
CA TYR A 237 -1.41 -5.39 9.29
C TYR A 237 -0.25 -5.60 8.31
N LEU A 238 0.49 -6.70 8.43
CA LEU A 238 1.60 -7.04 7.54
C LEU A 238 1.14 -7.11 6.08
N TYR A 239 1.84 -6.40 5.18
CA TYR A 239 1.50 -6.39 3.75
C TYR A 239 1.64 -7.75 3.07
N CYS A 240 2.50 -8.61 3.61
CA CYS A 240 2.71 -10.00 3.20
C CYS A 240 1.78 -10.98 3.93
N GLY A 241 0.94 -10.51 4.87
CA GLY A 241 0.00 -11.34 5.61
C GLY A 241 -1.11 -11.92 4.72
N PRO A 242 -1.65 -13.12 5.06
CA PRO A 242 -2.61 -13.83 4.22
C PRO A 242 -3.90 -13.05 3.97
N MET A 243 -4.40 -12.33 4.97
CA MET A 243 -5.63 -11.55 4.81
C MET A 243 -5.42 -10.30 3.96
N VAL A 244 -4.30 -9.61 4.11
CA VAL A 244 -3.96 -8.46 3.24
C VAL A 244 -3.77 -8.92 1.80
N PHE A 245 -3.19 -10.12 1.60
CA PHE A 245 -3.07 -10.76 0.29
C PHE A 245 -4.43 -11.02 -0.35
N ILE A 246 -5.38 -11.63 0.38
CA ILE A 246 -6.75 -11.87 -0.09
C ILE A 246 -7.43 -10.54 -0.43
N CYS A 247 -7.31 -9.52 0.43
CA CYS A 247 -7.88 -8.20 0.19
C CYS A 247 -7.31 -7.57 -1.10
N ALA A 248 -6.00 -7.64 -1.33
CA ALA A 248 -5.34 -7.04 -2.49
C ALA A 248 -5.81 -7.66 -3.81
N VAL A 249 -5.80 -8.99 -3.90
CA VAL A 249 -6.29 -9.74 -5.07
C VAL A 249 -7.76 -9.46 -5.34
N SER A 250 -8.57 -9.44 -4.27
CA SER A 250 -10.00 -9.21 -4.35
C SER A 250 -10.34 -7.81 -4.83
N LEU A 251 -9.76 -6.77 -4.21
CA LEU A 251 -10.03 -5.39 -4.59
C LEU A 251 -9.51 -5.05 -5.99
N PHE A 252 -8.33 -5.56 -6.35
CA PHE A 252 -7.80 -5.43 -7.72
C PHE A 252 -8.81 -5.96 -8.74
N THR A 253 -9.37 -7.16 -8.50
CA THR A 253 -10.35 -7.79 -9.39
C THR A 253 -11.66 -7.01 -9.46
N VAL A 254 -12.18 -6.53 -8.32
CA VAL A 254 -13.40 -5.71 -8.26
C VAL A 254 -13.23 -4.42 -9.05
N VAL A 255 -12.15 -3.67 -8.83
CA VAL A 255 -11.88 -2.39 -9.51
C VAL A 255 -11.66 -2.61 -11.01
N LYS A 256 -10.89 -3.64 -11.39
CA LYS A 256 -10.71 -4.02 -12.79
C LYS A 256 -12.05 -4.29 -13.49
N ASN A 257 -12.96 -5.00 -12.83
CA ASN A 257 -14.26 -5.38 -13.40
C ASN A 257 -15.26 -4.23 -13.45
N LYS A 258 -15.29 -3.36 -12.44
CA LYS A 258 -16.36 -2.34 -12.28
C LYS A 258 -15.94 -0.93 -12.68
N LEU A 259 -14.66 -0.59 -12.61
CA LEU A 259 -14.16 0.76 -12.83
C LEU A 259 -13.32 0.87 -14.11
N ASN A 260 -13.63 0.10 -15.16
CA ASN A 260 -12.94 0.20 -16.46
C ASN A 260 -13.66 1.06 -17.50
N ALA A 261 -14.95 1.39 -17.31
CA ALA A 261 -15.72 2.15 -18.30
C ALA A 261 -15.12 3.54 -18.59
N ARG A 262 -14.68 4.25 -17.55
CA ARG A 262 -13.97 5.53 -17.65
C ARG A 262 -13.12 5.79 -16.42
N THR A 263 -12.10 6.63 -16.54
CA THR A 263 -11.42 7.18 -15.36
C THR A 263 -12.36 8.16 -14.66
N LEU A 264 -12.59 7.97 -13.37
CA LEU A 264 -13.40 8.90 -12.57
C LEU A 264 -12.62 10.21 -12.38
N PRO A 265 -13.24 11.40 -12.57
CA PRO A 265 -12.50 12.67 -12.57
C PRO A 265 -11.62 12.90 -11.35
N GLY A 266 -12.15 12.66 -10.14
CA GLY A 266 -11.40 12.79 -8.88
C GLY A 266 -10.25 11.79 -8.77
N LEU A 267 -10.50 10.50 -9.05
CA LEU A 267 -9.44 9.48 -9.01
C LEU A 267 -8.38 9.70 -10.09
N GLY A 268 -8.78 10.19 -11.25
CA GLY A 268 -7.85 10.56 -12.32
C GLY A 268 -6.94 11.72 -11.92
N LEU A 269 -7.45 12.70 -11.18
CA LEU A 269 -6.63 13.77 -10.62
C LEU A 269 -5.61 13.22 -9.60
N ILE A 270 -6.09 12.44 -8.62
CA ILE A 270 -5.21 11.83 -7.61
C ILE A 270 -4.17 10.91 -8.25
N SER A 271 -4.56 10.08 -9.23
CA SER A 271 -3.65 9.17 -9.95
C SER A 271 -2.53 9.91 -10.68
N ARG A 272 -2.81 11.08 -11.27
CA ARG A 272 -1.78 11.89 -11.94
C ARG A 272 -0.78 12.50 -10.97
N HIS A 273 -1.20 12.77 -9.74
CA HIS A 273 -0.39 13.38 -8.69
C HIS A 273 0.03 12.38 -7.61
N SER A 274 -0.15 11.07 -7.84
CA SER A 274 0.02 10.07 -6.78
C SER A 274 1.45 10.02 -6.24
N LEU A 275 2.45 10.28 -7.10
CA LEU A 275 3.85 10.36 -6.71
C LEU A 275 4.12 11.53 -5.75
N GLY A 276 3.64 12.72 -6.09
CA GLY A 276 3.75 13.90 -5.22
C GLY A 276 2.96 13.74 -3.92
N ILE A 277 1.74 13.20 -4.00
CA ILE A 277 0.94 12.91 -2.80
C ILE A 277 1.69 11.94 -1.88
N TYR A 278 2.21 10.85 -2.44
CA TYR A 278 3.06 9.91 -1.71
C TYR A 278 4.31 10.59 -1.13
N GLY A 279 4.96 11.50 -1.86
CA GLY A 279 6.15 12.18 -1.36
C GLY A 279 5.89 13.09 -0.15
N PHE A 280 4.80 13.87 -0.16
CA PHE A 280 4.54 14.92 0.82
C PHE A 280 3.64 14.50 1.99
N HIS A 281 2.76 13.50 1.84
CA HIS A 281 1.70 13.21 2.83
C HIS A 281 2.23 12.99 4.25
N ALA A 282 3.32 12.25 4.40
CA ALA A 282 3.87 11.89 5.70
C ALA A 282 4.40 13.14 6.46
N LEU A 283 4.97 14.10 5.73
CA LEU A 283 5.45 15.36 6.30
C LEU A 283 4.30 16.24 6.74
N ILE A 284 3.22 16.32 5.95
CA ILE A 284 2.03 17.10 6.30
C ILE A 284 1.33 16.50 7.53
N ILE A 285 1.15 15.17 7.58
CA ILE A 285 0.58 14.50 8.76
C ILE A 285 1.43 14.80 9.99
N HIS A 286 2.75 14.67 9.88
CA HIS A 286 3.66 14.99 10.98
C HIS A 286 3.51 16.45 11.41
N ALA A 287 3.49 17.40 10.47
CA ALA A 287 3.34 18.82 10.77
C ALA A 287 2.02 19.13 11.49
N LEU A 288 0.90 18.56 11.02
CA LEU A 288 -0.41 18.74 11.66
C LEU A 288 -0.41 18.22 13.10
N ARG A 289 0.17 17.03 13.33
CA ARG A 289 0.23 16.40 14.67
C ARG A 289 1.16 17.15 15.62
N THR A 290 2.36 17.52 15.18
CA THR A 290 3.36 18.20 16.04
C THR A 290 2.95 19.62 16.41
N ASN A 291 2.24 20.34 15.53
CA ASN A 291 1.78 21.70 15.79
C ASN A 291 0.41 21.77 16.50
N GLY A 292 -0.14 20.63 16.95
CA GLY A 292 -1.40 20.60 17.68
C GLY A 292 -2.63 20.99 16.84
N LEU A 293 -2.54 20.92 15.51
CA LEU A 293 -3.65 21.20 14.58
C LEU A 293 -4.62 20.01 14.47
N GLU A 294 -4.72 19.21 15.53
CA GLU A 294 -5.51 18.00 15.63
C GLU A 294 -6.76 18.22 16.49
N LEU A 295 -7.85 17.61 16.10
CA LEU A 295 -9.14 17.71 16.76
C LEU A 295 -9.30 16.59 17.79
N LYS A 296 -8.40 16.51 18.79
CA LYS A 296 -8.36 15.41 19.80
C LYS A 296 -9.70 15.11 20.47
N ARG A 297 -10.53 16.14 20.66
CA ARG A 297 -11.86 16.02 21.27
C ARG A 297 -12.85 15.25 20.40
N TRP A 298 -12.64 15.19 19.09
CA TRP A 298 -13.53 14.59 18.11
C TRP A 298 -12.77 13.64 17.17
N PRO A 299 -12.33 12.45 17.63
CA PRO A 299 -11.46 11.56 16.85
C PRO A 299 -11.95 11.20 15.43
N PRO A 300 -13.25 10.93 15.19
CA PRO A 300 -13.72 10.70 13.81
C PRO A 300 -13.58 11.94 12.93
N LEU A 301 -13.85 13.13 13.48
CA LEU A 301 -13.69 14.39 12.76
C LEU A 301 -12.21 14.71 12.53
N ASP A 302 -11.34 14.41 13.49
CA ASP A 302 -9.90 14.54 13.33
C ASP A 302 -9.35 13.64 12.21
N ILE A 303 -9.79 12.39 12.12
CA ILE A 303 -9.40 11.49 11.02
C ILE A 303 -9.80 12.12 9.67
N VAL A 304 -11.03 12.61 9.54
CA VAL A 304 -11.49 13.26 8.31
C VAL A 304 -10.69 14.53 8.01
N TRP A 305 -10.46 15.36 9.03
CA TRP A 305 -9.70 16.61 8.92
C TRP A 305 -8.25 16.36 8.47
N VAL A 306 -7.51 15.52 9.20
CA VAL A 306 -6.10 15.23 8.89
C VAL A 306 -5.99 14.55 7.52
N PHE A 307 -6.91 13.65 7.18
CA PHE A 307 -6.95 13.03 5.85
C PHE A 307 -7.16 14.08 4.75
N ALA A 308 -8.20 14.92 4.88
CA ALA A 308 -8.55 15.92 3.88
C ALA A 308 -7.46 16.99 3.73
N ALA A 309 -6.94 17.51 4.85
CA ALA A 309 -5.85 18.47 4.87
C ALA A 309 -4.59 17.88 4.22
N THR A 310 -4.26 16.63 4.52
CA THR A 310 -3.10 15.94 3.94
C THR A 310 -3.26 15.71 2.44
N VAL A 311 -4.40 15.17 1.98
CA VAL A 311 -4.65 14.95 0.55
C VAL A 311 -4.60 16.27 -0.21
N THR A 312 -5.29 17.29 0.28
CA THR A 312 -5.37 18.62 -0.36
C THR A 312 -4.00 19.29 -0.37
N GLY A 313 -3.30 19.34 0.77
CA GLY A 313 -1.98 19.94 0.88
C GLY A 313 -0.96 19.25 -0.03
N SER A 314 -0.94 17.91 -0.03
CA SER A 314 -0.02 17.15 -0.87
C SER A 314 -0.34 17.30 -2.36
N LEU A 315 -1.62 17.38 -2.72
CA LEU A 315 -2.06 17.63 -4.10
C LEU A 315 -1.65 19.02 -4.57
N LEU A 316 -1.83 20.06 -3.76
CA LEU A 316 -1.42 21.43 -4.07
C LEU A 316 0.10 21.53 -4.23
N LEU A 317 0.87 20.91 -3.34
CA LEU A 317 2.34 20.84 -3.44
C LEU A 317 2.77 20.07 -4.69
N SER A 318 2.10 18.96 -5.02
CA SER A 318 2.37 18.23 -6.27
C SER A 318 2.06 19.06 -7.51
N MET A 319 0.95 19.81 -7.52
CA MET A 319 0.61 20.73 -8.61
C MET A 319 1.64 21.85 -8.76
N LEU A 320 2.12 22.41 -7.66
CA LEU A 320 3.18 23.42 -7.67
C LEU A 320 4.49 22.82 -8.20
N LEU A 321 4.88 21.64 -7.72
CA LEU A 321 6.06 20.93 -8.17
C LEU A 321 6.00 20.64 -9.68
N GLN A 322 4.84 20.26 -10.21
CA GLN A 322 4.64 20.05 -11.66
C GLN A 322 4.83 21.31 -12.50
N ARG A 323 4.62 22.51 -11.94
CA ARG A 323 4.91 23.77 -12.66
C ARG A 323 6.41 24.00 -12.82
N ILE A 324 7.20 23.54 -11.85
CA ILE A 324 8.66 23.70 -11.81
C ILE A 324 9.33 22.56 -12.59
N ASP A 325 8.94 21.31 -12.30
CA ASP A 325 9.42 20.09 -12.94
C ASP A 325 8.68 19.81 -14.26
N LYS A 326 8.94 20.66 -15.27
CA LYS A 326 8.32 20.54 -16.60
C LYS A 326 8.57 19.17 -17.27
N ARG A 327 9.63 18.45 -16.88
CA ARG A 327 10.00 17.13 -17.41
C ARG A 327 9.42 15.96 -16.60
N LYS A 328 8.74 16.22 -15.48
CA LYS A 328 8.07 15.24 -14.61
C LYS A 328 9.00 14.13 -14.08
N TRP A 329 10.22 14.50 -13.71
CA TRP A 329 11.17 13.60 -13.07
C TRP A 329 10.71 13.17 -11.68
N VAL A 330 10.16 14.10 -10.88
CA VAL A 330 9.83 13.90 -9.46
C VAL A 330 8.39 14.26 -9.11
N SER A 331 7.69 14.95 -10.01
CA SER A 331 6.34 15.51 -9.82
C SER A 331 5.16 14.59 -10.14
#